data_AF-A0A7S3BLE0-F1
#
_entry.id   AF-A0A7S3BLE0-F1
#
_cell.length_a   1.000
_cell.length_b   1.000
_cell.length_c   1.000
_cell.angle_alpha   90.00
_cell.angle_beta   90.00
_cell.angle_gamma   90.00
#
_symmetry.space_group_name_H-M   'P 1'
#
loop_
_entity.id
_entity.type
_entity.pdbx_description
1 polymer ?
#
loop_
_entity_poly.entity_id
_entity_poly.type
_entity_poly.pdbx_seq_one_letter_code
_entity_poly.pdbx_strand_id
1 'polypeptide(L)'
;MGATVLPLTTTCGSMQDVYRRSTSPDRKHKERPTPTSPSSLPPPPKRRQPIARSPSSIPPPMLLINIRKQSSMQRLGVRFLADGDGRGAVVASVDPFGPAWLAKFRPGDVLVSVLNNGAEHGTPSGFKAAEVLRPLKGIIQARVVRKRKSKTEAAALRIQAAAIGHAVRLGYGDARGAALMVQTHFRRWLACMRVCEALLAVRHIQDRARELIARQQQCRRSSRPSLLRRSIRAPASLELLEE
;
A
#
# COMPACT_ATOMS: atom_id res chain seq x y z
N MET A 1 17.52 -45.09 -17.88
CA MET A 1 16.51 -44.40 -17.05
C MET A 1 16.20 -43.07 -17.73
N GLY A 2 15.02 -42.94 -18.35
CA GLY A 2 14.64 -41.71 -19.06
C GLY A 2 14.01 -40.70 -18.10
N ALA A 3 14.55 -39.48 -18.05
CA ALA A 3 13.95 -38.39 -17.29
C ALA A 3 12.84 -37.73 -18.13
N THR A 4 11.59 -38.00 -17.79
CA THR A 4 10.42 -37.38 -18.44
C THR A 4 10.32 -35.92 -18.04
N VAL A 5 10.83 -35.02 -18.88
CA VAL A 5 10.74 -33.57 -18.67
C VAL A 5 9.28 -33.14 -18.91
N LEU A 6 8.55 -32.84 -17.85
CA LEU A 6 7.20 -32.28 -17.96
C LEU A 6 7.27 -30.85 -18.53
N PRO A 7 6.41 -30.49 -19.50
CA PRO A 7 6.37 -29.14 -20.03
C PRO A 7 5.83 -28.17 -18.98
N LEU A 8 6.68 -27.25 -18.51
CA LEU A 8 6.27 -26.08 -17.72
C LEU A 8 5.58 -25.03 -18.62
N THR A 9 4.51 -25.43 -19.30
CA THR A 9 3.57 -24.52 -19.97
C THR A 9 2.74 -23.78 -18.92
N THR A 10 3.41 -22.89 -18.19
CA THR A 10 2.75 -21.81 -17.48
C THR A 10 2.17 -20.89 -18.55
N THR A 11 0.88 -21.09 -18.87
CA THR A 11 0.14 -20.20 -19.76
C THR A 11 0.19 -18.79 -19.18
N CYS A 12 1.05 -17.95 -19.77
CA CYS A 12 1.12 -16.54 -19.44
C CYS A 12 -0.17 -15.89 -19.97
N GLY A 13 -1.24 -15.95 -19.17
CA GLY A 13 -2.43 -15.15 -19.39
C GLY A 13 -2.01 -13.70 -19.61
N SER A 14 -2.43 -13.11 -20.72
CA SER A 14 -1.89 -11.84 -21.15
C SER A 14 -2.24 -10.74 -20.14
N MET A 15 -1.38 -9.74 -19.95
CA MET A 15 -1.69 -8.62 -19.05
C MET A 15 -2.98 -7.86 -19.47
N GLN A 16 -3.40 -7.99 -20.72
CA GLN A 16 -4.62 -7.38 -21.24
C GLN A 16 -5.89 -7.96 -20.59
N ASP A 17 -5.88 -9.24 -20.21
CA ASP A 17 -7.07 -9.91 -19.65
C ASP A 17 -7.35 -9.51 -18.20
N VAL A 18 -6.32 -9.12 -17.44
CA VAL A 18 -6.48 -8.62 -16.06
C VAL A 18 -7.00 -7.18 -16.07
N TYR A 19 -6.44 -6.31 -16.92
CA TYR A 19 -6.91 -4.93 -17.08
C TYR A 19 -8.33 -4.85 -17.68
N ARG A 20 -8.70 -5.74 -18.60
CA ARG A 20 -10.08 -5.79 -19.15
C ARG A 20 -11.17 -6.06 -18.09
N ARG A 21 -10.84 -6.68 -16.95
CA ARG A 21 -11.84 -6.96 -15.90
C ARG A 21 -12.09 -5.79 -14.93
N SER A 22 -11.16 -4.84 -14.79
CA SER A 22 -11.35 -3.67 -13.92
C SER A 22 -12.05 -2.50 -14.62
N THR A 23 -11.98 -2.43 -15.96
CA THR A 23 -12.64 -1.39 -16.76
C THR A 23 -13.51 -2.01 -17.86
N SER A 24 -14.62 -2.65 -17.47
CA SER A 24 -15.75 -2.86 -18.39
C SER A 24 -16.75 -1.71 -18.23
N PRO A 25 -16.76 -0.70 -19.14
CA PRO A 25 -17.83 0.28 -19.21
C PRO A 25 -19.12 -0.33 -19.80
N ASP A 26 -19.07 -1.56 -20.32
CA ASP A 26 -20.17 -2.23 -21.01
C ASP A 26 -21.19 -2.85 -20.03
N ARG A 27 -21.49 -2.12 -18.96
CA ARG A 27 -22.75 -2.29 -18.24
C ARG A 27 -23.83 -1.67 -19.12
N LYS A 28 -24.22 -2.39 -20.17
CA LYS A 28 -25.32 -2.03 -21.07
C LYS A 28 -26.46 -1.46 -20.23
N HIS A 29 -26.68 -0.16 -20.38
CA HIS A 29 -27.85 0.48 -19.82
C HIS A 29 -29.04 -0.19 -20.49
N LYS A 30 -29.64 -1.16 -19.79
CA LYS A 30 -30.93 -1.73 -20.17
C LYS A 30 -31.87 -0.54 -20.29
N GLU A 31 -32.19 -0.19 -21.52
CA GLU A 31 -32.80 1.09 -21.86
C GLU A 31 -34.02 1.27 -20.97
N ARG A 32 -33.94 2.27 -20.09
CA ARG A 32 -35.04 2.55 -19.20
C ARG A 32 -36.12 3.14 -20.11
N PRO A 33 -37.28 2.48 -20.28
CA PRO A 33 -38.27 2.91 -21.25
C PRO A 33 -38.58 4.38 -21.01
N THR A 34 -38.51 5.15 -22.09
CA THR A 34 -38.75 6.59 -22.11
C THR A 34 -40.10 6.83 -21.44
N PRO A 35 -40.18 7.61 -20.34
CA PRO A 35 -41.47 7.87 -19.72
C PRO A 35 -42.30 8.70 -20.70
N THR A 36 -43.32 8.07 -21.27
CA THR A 36 -44.36 8.71 -22.07
C THR A 36 -44.92 9.90 -21.29
N SER A 37 -44.97 11.05 -21.95
CA SER A 37 -45.29 12.35 -21.35
C SER A 37 -46.54 12.31 -20.46
N PRO A 38 -46.42 12.44 -19.12
CA PRO A 38 -47.58 12.59 -18.27
C PRO A 38 -48.10 14.02 -18.40
N SER A 39 -49.17 14.17 -19.18
CA SER A 39 -50.05 15.34 -19.14
C SER A 39 -50.40 15.69 -17.69
N SER A 40 -50.39 16.99 -17.37
CA SER A 40 -51.19 17.59 -16.29
C SER A 40 -51.17 16.89 -14.92
N LEU A 41 -49.99 16.64 -14.36
CA LEU A 41 -49.88 16.42 -12.91
C LEU A 41 -50.09 17.75 -12.17
N PRO A 42 -50.94 17.82 -11.12
CA PRO A 42 -51.16 19.04 -10.36
C PRO A 42 -49.87 19.48 -9.64
N PRO A 43 -49.70 20.79 -9.37
CA PRO A 43 -48.50 21.30 -8.73
C PRO A 43 -48.28 20.60 -7.38
N PRO A 44 -47.06 20.14 -7.08
CA PRO A 44 -46.80 19.39 -5.86
C PRO A 44 -47.21 20.23 -4.64
N PRO A 45 -47.96 19.65 -3.67
CA PRO A 45 -48.46 20.41 -2.54
C PRO A 45 -47.29 21.09 -1.84
N LYS A 46 -47.37 22.42 -1.69
CA LYS A 46 -46.30 23.25 -1.10
C LYS A 46 -45.84 22.61 0.20
N ARG A 47 -44.70 21.90 0.14
CA ARG A 47 -44.19 21.07 1.24
C ARG A 47 -43.95 22.02 2.40
N ARG A 48 -44.87 22.05 3.37
CA ARG A 48 -44.81 22.96 4.52
C ARG A 48 -43.41 22.83 5.10
N GLN A 49 -42.58 23.86 4.92
CA GLN A 49 -41.27 23.84 5.53
C GLN A 49 -41.52 23.72 7.03
N PRO A 50 -40.94 22.73 7.73
CA PRO A 50 -41.14 22.62 9.16
C PRO A 50 -40.65 23.92 9.76
N ILE A 51 -41.58 24.69 10.34
CA ILE A 51 -41.29 25.97 10.98
C ILE A 51 -40.10 25.70 11.90
N ALA A 52 -38.97 26.33 11.57
CA ALA A 52 -37.71 26.07 12.22
C ALA A 52 -37.80 26.63 13.63
N ARG A 53 -38.38 25.84 14.54
CA ARG A 53 -38.41 26.13 15.98
C ARG A 53 -36.98 26.48 16.35
N SER A 54 -36.79 27.71 16.81
CA SER A 54 -35.49 28.23 17.21
C SER A 54 -34.81 27.18 18.10
N PRO A 55 -33.56 26.79 17.82
CA PRO A 55 -32.92 25.70 18.53
C PRO A 55 -32.94 26.02 20.02
N SER A 56 -33.56 25.13 20.78
CA SER A 56 -33.89 25.29 22.21
C SER A 56 -32.78 26.00 22.98
N SER A 57 -33.11 27.04 23.73
CA SER A 57 -32.20 27.91 24.51
C SER A 57 -31.36 27.20 25.59
N ILE A 58 -31.49 25.88 25.71
CA ILE A 58 -30.72 25.04 26.63
C ILE A 58 -29.25 25.10 26.22
N PRO A 59 -28.35 25.64 27.06
CA PRO A 59 -26.94 25.73 26.73
C PRO A 59 -26.34 24.32 26.52
N PRO A 60 -25.39 24.16 25.58
CA PRO A 60 -24.70 22.89 25.38
C PRO A 60 -23.96 22.47 26.67
N PRO A 61 -23.96 21.17 27.03
CA PRO A 61 -23.32 20.71 28.25
C PRO A 61 -21.80 20.94 28.19
N MET A 62 -21.25 21.45 29.30
CA MET A 62 -19.82 21.59 29.49
C MET A 62 -19.20 20.23 29.79
N LEU A 63 -18.16 19.86 29.05
CA LEU A 63 -17.41 18.62 29.23
C LEU A 63 -16.07 18.94 29.92
N LEU A 64 -15.71 18.17 30.94
CA LEU A 64 -14.36 18.19 31.50
C LEU A 64 -13.53 17.11 30.81
N ILE A 65 -12.42 17.50 30.20
CA ILE A 65 -11.51 16.59 29.48
C ILE A 65 -10.14 16.60 30.14
N ASN A 66 -9.69 15.43 30.60
CA ASN A 66 -8.38 15.26 31.21
C ASN A 66 -7.34 14.83 30.15
N ILE A 67 -6.34 15.67 29.93
CA ILE A 67 -5.24 15.42 29.00
C ILE A 67 -3.97 15.11 29.80
N ARG A 68 -3.30 13.99 29.51
CA ARG A 68 -2.00 13.65 30.10
C ARG A 68 -0.88 14.04 29.14
N LYS A 69 -0.01 14.95 29.56
CA LYS A 69 1.14 15.46 28.78
C LYS A 69 2.43 15.19 29.57
N GLN A 70 3.30 14.33 29.05
CA GLN A 70 4.48 13.83 29.75
C GLN A 70 5.60 14.87 29.87
N SER A 71 5.76 15.73 28.86
CA SER A 71 6.80 16.78 28.80
C SER A 71 6.22 18.05 28.21
N SER A 72 6.75 19.22 28.59
CA SER A 72 6.35 20.51 28.01
C SER A 72 6.56 20.54 26.49
N MET A 73 7.60 19.87 26.00
CA MET A 73 7.93 19.75 24.56
C MET A 73 7.01 18.78 23.80
N GLN A 74 6.23 17.94 24.49
CA GLN A 74 5.32 17.01 23.84
C GLN A 74 4.17 17.79 23.17
N ARG A 75 4.03 17.65 21.85
CA ARG A 75 2.89 18.20 21.11
C ARG A 75 1.60 17.52 21.57
N LEU A 76 0.58 18.31 21.91
CA LEU A 76 -0.76 17.80 22.26
C LEU A 76 -1.52 17.18 21.09
N GLY A 77 -1.15 17.56 19.85
CA GLY A 77 -1.85 17.15 18.64
C GLY A 77 -3.20 17.84 18.46
N VAL A 78 -3.26 19.16 18.69
CA VAL A 78 -4.46 19.99 18.47
C VAL A 78 -4.06 21.24 17.70
N ARG A 79 -4.90 21.63 16.73
CA ARG A 79 -4.84 22.95 16.09
C ARG A 79 -6.15 23.68 16.36
N PHE A 80 -6.06 24.96 16.68
CA PHE A 80 -7.21 25.83 16.88
C PHE A 80 -7.39 26.78 15.69
N LEU A 81 -8.62 27.24 15.44
CA LEU A 81 -8.86 28.37 14.55
C LEU A 81 -8.31 29.65 15.20
N ALA A 82 -7.71 30.55 14.42
CA ALA A 82 -7.14 31.79 14.93
C ALA A 82 -8.23 32.68 15.54
N ASP A 83 -9.27 32.93 14.75
CA ASP A 83 -10.45 33.68 15.15
C ASP A 83 -11.43 32.78 15.91
N GLY A 84 -12.02 33.34 16.96
CA GLY A 84 -13.11 32.75 17.70
C GLY A 84 -14.12 33.83 18.10
N ASP A 85 -15.38 33.45 18.24
CA ASP A 85 -16.52 34.34 18.51
C ASP A 85 -16.51 34.96 19.93
N GLY A 86 -15.33 35.13 20.56
CA GLY A 86 -15.13 35.46 21.97
C GLY A 86 -15.51 34.35 22.96
N ARG A 87 -16.25 33.32 22.51
CA ARG A 87 -16.79 32.22 23.34
C ARG A 87 -15.78 31.15 23.72
N GLY A 88 -14.58 31.18 23.12
CA GLY A 88 -13.52 30.20 23.34
C GLY A 88 -12.80 29.81 22.06
N ALA A 89 -11.72 29.04 22.21
CA ALA A 89 -10.91 28.55 21.11
C ALA A 89 -11.53 27.33 20.43
N VAL A 90 -11.91 27.47 19.15
CA VAL A 90 -12.49 26.38 18.36
C VAL A 90 -11.40 25.42 17.87
N VAL A 91 -11.57 24.13 18.12
CA VAL A 91 -10.67 23.06 17.68
C VAL A 91 -10.87 22.80 16.19
N ALA A 92 -9.89 23.16 15.38
CA ALA A 92 -9.89 22.98 13.93
C ALA A 92 -9.55 21.53 13.54
N SER A 93 -8.47 20.98 14.12
CA SER A 93 -8.03 19.61 13.87
C SER A 93 -7.43 18.97 15.12
N VAL A 94 -7.48 17.64 15.18
CA VAL A 94 -6.85 16.83 16.21
C VAL A 94 -6.03 15.75 15.51
N ASP A 95 -4.74 15.66 15.85
CA ASP A 95 -3.83 14.69 15.24
C ASP A 95 -4.21 13.28 15.72
N PRO A 96 -4.35 12.29 14.82
CA PRO A 96 -4.78 10.94 15.19
C PRO A 96 -3.75 10.30 16.13
N PHE A 97 -4.25 9.58 17.14
CA PHE A 97 -3.44 8.93 18.19
C PHE A 97 -2.62 9.88 19.10
N GLY A 98 -2.71 11.20 18.92
CA GLY A 98 -2.07 12.18 19.80
C GLY A 98 -2.69 12.28 21.21
N PRO A 99 -2.02 12.94 22.18
CA PRO A 99 -2.52 13.07 23.55
C PRO A 99 -3.96 13.61 23.65
N ALA A 100 -4.31 14.59 22.83
CA ALA A 100 -5.67 15.14 22.81
C ALA A 100 -6.72 14.21 22.17
N TRP A 101 -6.32 13.42 21.16
CA TRP A 101 -7.18 12.38 20.58
C TRP A 101 -7.54 11.32 21.63
N LEU A 102 -6.55 10.87 22.41
CA LEU A 102 -6.75 9.94 23.52
C LEU A 102 -7.64 10.56 24.62
N ALA A 103 -7.51 11.86 24.86
CA ALA A 103 -8.40 12.63 25.72
C ALA A 103 -9.80 12.90 25.12
N LYS A 104 -10.11 12.37 23.93
CA LYS A 104 -11.43 12.48 23.24
C LYS A 104 -11.80 13.91 22.79
N PHE A 105 -10.81 14.77 22.54
CA PHE A 105 -11.02 16.01 21.76
C PHE A 105 -11.52 15.68 20.34
N ARG A 106 -12.34 16.56 19.78
CA ARG A 106 -12.88 16.42 18.42
C ARG A 106 -12.85 17.77 17.68
N PRO A 107 -12.67 17.78 16.35
CA PRO A 107 -12.91 18.96 15.54
C PRO A 107 -14.33 19.54 15.76
N GLY A 108 -14.40 20.85 15.95
CA GLY A 108 -15.62 21.59 16.31
C GLY A 108 -15.95 21.66 17.81
N ASP A 109 -15.09 21.12 18.67
CA ASP A 109 -15.14 21.40 20.11
C ASP A 109 -14.67 22.84 20.39
N VAL A 110 -15.25 23.50 21.39
CA VAL A 110 -14.87 24.85 21.83
C VAL A 110 -14.20 24.77 23.20
N LEU A 111 -12.91 25.09 23.28
CA LEU A 111 -12.18 25.17 24.54
C LEU A 111 -12.45 26.52 25.20
N VAL A 112 -13.10 26.51 26.36
CA VAL A 112 -13.51 27.72 27.10
C VAL A 112 -12.42 28.12 28.10
N SER A 113 -11.90 27.14 28.84
CA SER A 113 -10.83 27.35 29.80
C SER A 113 -10.00 26.09 30.05
N VAL A 114 -8.82 26.30 30.62
CA VAL A 114 -7.86 25.26 31.00
C VAL A 114 -7.51 25.42 32.47
N LEU A 115 -7.72 24.37 33.25
CA LEU A 115 -7.35 24.25 34.65
C LEU A 115 -5.99 23.55 34.76
N ASN A 116 -5.03 24.22 35.41
CA ASN A 116 -3.69 23.73 35.66
C ASN A 116 -3.27 24.07 37.10
N ASN A 117 -2.97 23.05 37.91
CA ASN A 117 -2.59 23.19 39.33
C ASN A 117 -3.55 24.08 40.15
N GLY A 118 -4.86 24.03 39.85
CA GLY A 118 -5.90 24.84 40.52
C GLY A 118 -6.12 26.24 39.91
N ALA A 119 -5.21 26.75 39.09
CA ALA A 119 -5.42 27.99 38.35
C ALA A 119 -6.28 27.74 37.09
N GLU A 120 -7.33 28.54 36.89
CA GLU A 120 -8.16 28.51 35.69
C GLU A 120 -7.73 29.62 34.71
N HIS A 121 -7.36 29.21 33.50
CA HIS A 121 -6.97 30.12 32.42
C HIS A 121 -8.05 30.11 31.33
N GLY A 122 -8.72 31.26 31.13
CA GLY A 122 -9.65 31.44 30.01
C GLY A 122 -8.94 31.44 28.66
N THR A 123 -9.57 30.86 27.64
CA THR A 123 -8.98 30.72 26.29
C THR A 123 -9.85 31.37 25.21
N PRO A 124 -9.90 32.72 25.14
CA PRO A 124 -10.82 33.44 24.27
C PRO A 124 -10.55 33.28 22.76
N SER A 125 -9.29 33.02 22.38
CA SER A 125 -8.86 32.81 20.99
C SER A 125 -7.98 31.56 20.87
N GLY A 126 -7.89 31.00 19.66
CA GLY A 126 -7.05 29.83 19.40
C GLY A 126 -5.57 30.07 19.62
N PHE A 127 -5.09 31.30 19.39
CA PHE A 127 -3.73 31.69 19.74
C PHE A 127 -3.49 31.61 21.24
N LYS A 128 -4.38 32.19 22.06
CA LYS A 128 -4.22 32.16 23.53
C LYS A 128 -4.35 30.76 24.10
N ALA A 129 -5.23 29.92 23.54
CA ALA A 129 -5.29 28.50 23.87
C ALA A 129 -3.97 27.76 23.60
N ALA A 130 -3.39 27.98 22.41
CA ALA A 130 -2.11 27.36 22.05
C ALA A 130 -0.95 27.87 22.93
N GLU A 131 -0.94 29.16 23.26
CA GLU A 131 0.02 29.79 24.18
C GLU A 131 -0.06 29.16 25.58
N VAL A 132 -1.25 29.09 26.18
CA VAL A 132 -1.48 28.52 27.51
C VAL A 132 -1.13 27.03 27.57
N LEU A 133 -1.50 26.24 26.56
CA LEU A 133 -1.30 24.78 26.55
C LEU A 133 0.14 24.33 26.23
N ARG A 134 0.95 25.18 25.57
CA ARG A 134 2.32 24.84 25.14
C ARG A 134 3.29 24.60 26.30
N PRO A 135 3.38 25.42 27.36
CA PRO A 135 4.31 25.18 28.46
C PRO A 135 3.87 24.08 29.45
N LEU A 136 2.57 23.75 29.52
CA LEU A 136 2.06 22.84 30.56
C LEU A 136 2.68 21.43 30.52
N LYS A 137 2.65 20.73 31.65
CA LYS A 137 3.03 19.32 31.81
C LYS A 137 2.16 18.67 32.89
N GLY A 138 2.04 17.34 32.89
CA GLY A 138 1.22 16.61 33.86
C GLY A 138 -0.21 16.34 33.36
N ILE A 139 -1.18 16.43 34.26
CA ILE A 139 -2.61 16.24 33.97
C ILE A 139 -3.25 17.62 33.84
N ILE A 140 -3.69 17.94 32.63
CA ILE A 140 -4.34 19.20 32.26
C ILE A 140 -5.85 18.94 32.20
N GLN A 141 -6.65 19.73 32.92
CA GLN A 141 -8.11 19.64 32.83
C GLN A 141 -8.64 20.74 31.91
N ALA A 142 -9.31 20.36 30.82
CA ALA A 142 -9.86 21.28 29.84
C ALA A 142 -11.39 21.33 29.95
N ARG A 143 -11.96 22.54 30.09
CA ARG A 143 -13.41 22.77 30.01
C ARG A 143 -13.79 23.03 28.55
N VAL A 144 -14.53 22.09 27.98
CA VAL A 144 -14.83 22.03 26.55
C VAL A 144 -16.34 22.01 26.33
N VAL A 145 -16.83 22.95 25.54
CA VAL A 145 -18.22 22.98 25.07
C VAL A 145 -18.29 22.32 23.71
N ARG A 146 -19.04 21.20 23.62
CA ARG A 146 -19.22 20.46 22.37
C ARG A 146 -20.54 20.87 21.70
N LYS A 147 -20.47 21.46 20.50
CA LYS A 147 -21.66 21.77 19.70
C LYS A 147 -22.45 20.49 19.43
N ARG A 148 -23.76 20.51 19.75
CA ARG A 148 -24.68 19.42 19.36
C ARG A 148 -24.80 19.42 17.83
N LYS A 149 -24.37 18.32 17.20
CA LYS A 149 -24.50 18.15 15.75
C LYS A 149 -25.96 17.94 15.38
N SER A 150 -26.42 18.61 14.34
CA SER A 150 -27.77 18.39 13.81
C SER A 150 -27.90 16.98 13.21
N LYS A 151 -29.14 16.47 13.06
CA LYS A 151 -29.36 15.15 12.44
C LYS A 151 -28.82 15.10 11.00
N THR A 152 -28.88 16.22 10.28
CA THR A 152 -28.36 16.37 8.91
C THR A 152 -26.82 16.43 8.90
N GLU A 153 -26.18 17.19 9.78
CA GLU A 153 -24.71 17.20 9.95
C GLU A 153 -24.19 15.79 10.32
N ALA A 154 -24.88 15.09 11.22
CA ALA A 154 -24.51 13.74 11.62
C ALA A 154 -24.62 12.73 10.46
N ALA A 155 -25.63 12.88 9.59
CA ALA A 155 -25.77 12.07 8.38
C ALA A 155 -24.68 12.42 7.34
N ALA A 156 -24.44 13.70 7.08
CA ALA A 156 -23.40 14.17 6.17
C ALA A 156 -22.01 13.65 6.56
N LEU A 157 -21.66 13.69 7.85
CA LEU A 157 -20.39 13.16 8.36
C LEU A 157 -20.25 11.65 8.18
N ARG A 158 -21.35 10.88 8.28
CA ARG A 158 -21.33 9.42 7.99
C ARG A 158 -21.07 9.15 6.51
N ILE A 159 -21.71 9.91 5.62
CA ILE A 159 -21.51 9.82 4.17
C ILE A 159 -20.07 10.19 3.81
N GLN A 160 -19.55 11.30 4.33
CA GLN A 160 -18.16 11.73 4.14
C GLN A 160 -17.16 10.68 4.66
N ALA A 161 -17.37 10.14 5.86
CA ALA A 161 -16.51 9.09 6.41
C ALA A 161 -16.52 7.80 5.56
N ALA A 162 -17.68 7.41 5.03
CA ALA A 162 -17.79 6.27 4.12
C ALA A 162 -17.07 6.51 2.79
N ALA A 163 -17.20 7.71 2.21
CA ALA A 163 -16.54 8.10 0.97
C ALA A 163 -15.00 8.17 1.12
N ILE A 164 -14.51 8.82 2.18
CA ILE A 164 -13.07 8.87 2.51
C ILE A 164 -12.54 7.45 2.74
N GLY A 165 -13.24 6.63 3.52
CA GLY A 165 -12.85 5.25 3.77
C GLY A 165 -12.84 4.38 2.50
N HIS A 166 -13.70 4.65 1.53
CA HIS A 166 -13.68 3.98 0.22
C HIS A 166 -12.48 4.41 -0.62
N ALA A 167 -12.21 5.71 -0.74
CA ALA A 167 -11.06 6.24 -1.47
C ALA A 167 -9.72 5.71 -0.93
N VAL A 168 -9.56 5.68 0.40
CA VAL A 168 -8.36 5.11 1.06
C VAL A 168 -8.22 3.61 0.77
N ARG A 169 -9.32 2.85 0.76
CA ARG A 169 -9.28 1.41 0.43
C ARG A 169 -8.92 1.14 -1.04
N LEU A 170 -9.36 1.98 -1.97
CA LEU A 170 -8.96 1.88 -3.38
C LEU A 170 -7.45 2.07 -3.52
N GLY A 171 -6.91 3.18 -3.01
CA GLY A 171 -5.46 3.45 -3.08
C GLY A 171 -4.60 2.38 -2.39
N TYR A 172 -5.07 1.78 -1.30
CA TYR A 172 -4.38 0.63 -0.69
C TYR A 172 -4.45 -0.64 -1.57
N GLY A 173 -5.56 -0.87 -2.26
CA GLY A 173 -5.71 -1.94 -3.24
C GLY A 173 -4.72 -1.81 -4.39
N ASP A 174 -4.63 -0.61 -4.97
CA ASP A 174 -3.70 -0.31 -6.07
C ASP A 174 -2.24 -0.46 -5.64
N ALA A 175 -1.85 0.11 -4.50
CA ALA A 175 -0.51 -0.01 -3.94
C ALA A 175 -0.13 -1.48 -3.66
N ARG A 176 -1.06 -2.26 -3.10
CA ARG A 176 -0.86 -3.71 -2.88
C ARG A 176 -0.73 -4.48 -4.19
N GLY A 177 -1.53 -4.14 -5.20
CA GLY A 177 -1.47 -4.75 -6.53
C GLY A 177 -0.11 -4.50 -7.20
N ALA A 178 0.35 -3.24 -7.22
CA ALA A 178 1.66 -2.87 -7.74
C ALA A 178 2.81 -3.57 -7.01
N ALA A 179 2.76 -3.64 -5.67
CA ALA A 179 3.76 -4.35 -4.88
C ALA A 179 3.83 -5.86 -5.21
N LEU A 180 2.66 -6.50 -5.38
CA LEU A 180 2.59 -7.91 -5.78
C LEU A 180 3.16 -8.13 -7.20
N MET A 181 2.88 -7.23 -8.14
CA MET A 181 3.47 -7.30 -9.49
C MET A 181 5.01 -7.20 -9.46
N VAL A 182 5.57 -6.24 -8.72
CA VAL A 182 7.03 -6.12 -8.59
C VAL A 182 7.64 -7.38 -7.99
N GLN A 183 7.00 -7.94 -6.95
CA GLN A 183 7.47 -9.18 -6.31
C GLN A 183 7.40 -10.40 -7.25
N THR A 184 6.35 -10.57 -8.05
CA THR A 184 6.25 -11.70 -8.98
C THR A 184 7.22 -11.58 -10.14
N HIS A 185 7.39 -10.39 -10.72
CA HIS A 185 8.39 -10.14 -11.76
C HIS A 185 9.82 -10.36 -11.25
N PHE A 186 10.16 -9.86 -10.05
CA PHE A 186 11.47 -10.06 -9.45
C PHE A 186 11.77 -11.55 -9.17
N ARG A 187 10.80 -12.30 -8.62
CA ARG A 187 10.94 -13.76 -8.42
C ARG A 187 11.12 -14.51 -9.74
N ARG A 188 10.40 -14.13 -10.79
CA ARG A 188 10.55 -14.70 -12.15
C ARG A 188 11.95 -14.41 -12.71
N TRP A 189 12.43 -13.17 -12.58
CA TRP A 189 13.77 -12.79 -13.03
C TRP A 189 14.87 -13.58 -12.30
N LEU A 190 14.78 -13.70 -10.97
CA LEU A 190 15.71 -14.54 -10.19
C LEU A 190 15.70 -16.02 -10.62
N ALA A 191 14.53 -16.58 -10.94
CA ALA A 191 14.42 -17.94 -11.46
C ALA A 191 15.10 -18.08 -12.83
N CYS A 192 14.91 -17.12 -13.74
CA CYS A 192 15.62 -17.08 -15.03
C CYS A 192 17.14 -16.98 -14.86
N MET A 193 17.62 -16.10 -13.97
CA MET A 193 19.06 -15.96 -13.69
C MET A 193 19.68 -17.27 -13.19
N ARG A 194 19.04 -17.96 -12.25
CA ARG A 194 19.49 -19.28 -11.76
C ARG A 194 19.54 -20.35 -12.84
N VAL A 195 18.60 -20.33 -13.80
CA VAL A 195 18.63 -21.24 -14.95
C VAL A 195 19.81 -20.90 -15.87
N CYS A 196 20.08 -19.62 -16.14
CA CYS A 196 21.25 -19.21 -16.91
C CYS A 196 22.57 -19.62 -16.22
N GLU A 197 22.70 -19.41 -14.91
CA GLU A 197 23.85 -19.85 -14.10
C GLU A 197 24.06 -21.38 -14.20
N ALA A 198 22.98 -22.16 -14.04
CA ALA A 198 23.04 -23.61 -14.15
C ALA A 198 23.45 -24.08 -15.56
N LEU A 199 22.95 -23.44 -16.62
CA LEU A 199 23.34 -23.76 -18.00
C LEU A 199 24.82 -23.41 -18.28
N LEU A 200 25.32 -22.29 -17.74
CA LEU A 200 26.73 -21.92 -17.82
C LEU A 200 27.62 -22.93 -17.08
N ALA A 201 27.20 -23.38 -15.88
CA ALA A 201 27.91 -24.41 -15.13
C ALA A 201 27.95 -25.75 -15.87
N VAL A 202 26.82 -26.20 -16.45
CA VAL A 202 26.76 -27.42 -17.29
C VAL A 202 27.70 -27.31 -18.49
N ARG A 203 27.72 -26.15 -19.18
CA ARG A 203 28.63 -25.92 -20.30
C ARG A 203 30.10 -26.02 -19.86
N HIS A 204 30.47 -25.38 -18.76
CA HIS A 204 31.83 -25.45 -18.22
C HIS A 204 32.26 -26.89 -17.87
N ILE A 205 31.36 -27.68 -17.28
CA ILE A 205 31.60 -29.11 -17.01
C ILE A 205 31.82 -29.89 -18.32
N GLN A 206 30.98 -29.66 -19.34
CA GLN A 206 31.13 -30.32 -20.64
C GLN A 206 32.44 -29.95 -21.34
N ASP A 207 32.81 -28.67 -21.35
CA ASP A 207 34.04 -28.19 -21.97
C ASP A 207 35.28 -28.79 -21.28
N ARG A 208 35.28 -28.85 -19.94
CA ARG A 208 36.34 -29.52 -19.17
C ARG A 208 36.40 -31.03 -19.42
N ALA A 209 35.26 -31.70 -19.57
CA ALA A 209 35.21 -33.12 -19.90
C ALA A 209 35.77 -33.41 -21.30
N ARG A 210 35.42 -32.59 -22.31
CA ARG A 210 35.97 -32.67 -23.67
C ARG A 210 37.50 -32.52 -23.66
N GLU A 211 38.01 -31.56 -22.89
CA GLU A 211 39.45 -31.32 -22.74
C GLU A 211 40.18 -32.52 -22.12
N LEU A 212 39.63 -33.13 -21.06
CA LEU A 212 40.22 -34.31 -20.42
C LEU A 212 40.23 -35.53 -21.37
N ILE A 213 39.16 -35.74 -22.14
CA ILE A 213 39.10 -36.80 -23.17
C ILE A 213 40.16 -36.55 -24.25
N ALA A 214 40.31 -35.32 -24.74
CA ALA A 214 41.32 -34.96 -25.74
C ALA A 214 42.75 -35.18 -25.21
N ARG A 215 43.04 -34.75 -23.98
CA ARG A 215 44.32 -35.02 -23.29
C ARG A 215 44.59 -36.52 -23.19
N GLN A 216 43.61 -37.32 -22.77
CA GLN A 216 43.76 -38.79 -22.64
C GLN A 216 44.01 -39.46 -24.00
N GLN A 217 43.31 -39.04 -25.06
CA GLN A 217 43.54 -39.54 -26.41
C GLN A 217 44.94 -39.19 -26.92
N GLN A 218 45.43 -37.97 -26.64
CA GLN A 218 46.78 -37.55 -27.00
C GLN A 218 47.83 -38.38 -26.26
N CYS A 219 47.69 -38.56 -24.94
CA CYS A 219 48.57 -39.45 -24.17
C CYS A 219 48.56 -40.89 -24.73
N ARG A 220 47.40 -41.45 -25.08
CA ARG A 220 47.32 -42.78 -25.72
C ARG A 220 48.00 -42.85 -27.09
N ARG A 221 48.04 -41.75 -27.86
CA ARG A 221 48.77 -41.66 -29.13
C ARG A 221 50.29 -41.57 -28.91
N SER A 222 50.74 -40.73 -27.97
CA SER A 222 52.16 -40.57 -27.63
C SER A 222 52.76 -41.78 -26.92
N SER A 223 52.00 -42.44 -26.05
CA SER A 223 52.41 -43.66 -25.33
C SER A 223 52.21 -44.94 -26.15
N ARG A 224 51.74 -44.87 -27.40
CA ARG A 224 51.69 -46.02 -28.30
C ARG A 224 53.14 -46.31 -28.73
N PRO A 225 53.78 -47.37 -28.22
CA PRO A 225 55.21 -47.54 -28.46
C PRO A 225 55.45 -47.78 -29.95
N SER A 226 56.48 -47.15 -30.51
CA SER A 226 56.86 -47.24 -31.93
C SER A 226 57.37 -48.62 -32.37
N LEU A 227 57.25 -49.63 -31.49
CA LEU A 227 57.70 -51.02 -31.67
C LEU A 227 57.08 -51.74 -32.89
N LEU A 228 55.96 -51.25 -33.42
CA LEU A 228 55.36 -51.74 -34.67
C LEU A 228 55.85 -51.04 -35.96
N ARG A 229 56.91 -50.21 -35.90
CA ARG A 229 57.71 -49.79 -37.07
C ARG A 229 59.03 -50.55 -37.22
N ARG A 230 59.15 -51.72 -36.57
CA ARG A 230 60.18 -52.74 -36.83
C ARG A 230 59.61 -54.02 -37.45
N SER A 231 58.61 -53.89 -38.32
CA SER A 231 58.19 -55.00 -39.19
C SER A 231 58.99 -54.99 -40.49
N ILE A 232 60.00 -55.85 -40.55
CA ILE A 232 60.47 -56.56 -41.75
C ILE A 232 60.72 -55.67 -42.98
N ARG A 233 61.91 -55.05 -43.04
CA ARG A 233 62.56 -54.82 -44.35
C ARG A 233 62.99 -56.19 -44.85
N ALA A 234 62.19 -56.79 -45.73
CA ALA A 234 62.51 -58.10 -46.32
C ALA A 234 63.87 -58.01 -47.06
N PRO A 235 64.78 -58.98 -46.87
CA PRO A 235 66.00 -59.04 -47.66
C PRO A 235 65.64 -59.42 -49.10
N ALA A 236 65.90 -58.51 -50.04
CA ALA A 236 65.82 -58.80 -51.46
C ALA A 236 67.15 -59.43 -51.91
N SER A 237 67.31 -60.74 -51.69
CA SER A 237 68.51 -61.49 -52.11
C SER A 237 68.20 -62.97 -52.33
N LEU A 238 68.46 -63.47 -53.56
CA LEU A 238 68.73 -64.89 -53.91
C LEU A 238 67.53 -65.84 -53.66
N GLU A 239 67.24 -66.89 -54.43
CA GLU A 239 67.93 -67.71 -55.44
C GLU A 239 66.95 -67.89 -56.64
N LEU A 240 67.27 -68.06 -57.94
CA LEU A 240 68.49 -68.37 -58.73
C LEU A 240 69.09 -69.76 -58.50
N LEU A 241 68.96 -70.64 -59.51
CA LEU A 241 69.07 -72.12 -59.49
C LEU A 241 67.78 -72.77 -58.94
N GLU A 242 67.19 -73.82 -59.52
CA GLU A 242 67.64 -74.78 -60.55
C GLU A 242 66.51 -75.14 -61.56
N GLU A 243 66.93 -75.64 -62.74
CA GLU A 243 66.24 -76.39 -63.82
C GLU A 243 64.70 -76.28 -64.04
#